data_AF-A0A9Q5C5K8-F1
#
_entry.id   AF-A0A9Q5C5K8-F1
#
_cell.length_a   1.000
_cell.length_b   1.000
_cell.length_c   1.000
_cell.angle_alpha   90.00
_cell.angle_beta   90.00
_cell.angle_gamma   90.00
#
_symmetry.space_group_name_H-M   'P 1'
#
loop_
_entity.id
_entity.type
_entity.pdbx_description
1 polymer ?
#
loop_
_entity_poly.entity_id
_entity_poly.type
_entity_poly.pdbx_seq_one_letter_code
_entity_poly.pdbx_strand_id
1 'polypeptide(L)'
;MNEIKMLNSELTGASKNQLNTTVPLYLKVFASAENVDAMSGDTGVEAQFANRFMRMHSDNRVMIKDRALFMSLGKDVYARALKSVFAKSLNNGVDRYVKLGRDLACKTADERLEELHRKFGISNDFSSLDDHICDLVDEMREFFIGSAQSWWNANPETKLEALSLDIYQASVNGYLDAEKNHKVVLISRATPFIERYIELTHGHSDKAKVGYKRSVIRKLLDMRPDDQVHSKARVYSPKGKVVEGKGLLLKAEESRDYSSELPFHYLGG
;
A
#
# COMPACT_ATOMS: atom_id res chain seq x y z
N MET A 1 -1.49 -7.25 18.00
CA MET A 1 -1.57 -5.78 18.07
C MET A 1 -2.85 -5.35 17.34
N ASN A 2 -3.95 -5.10 18.08
CA ASN A 2 -5.31 -4.94 17.55
C ASN A 2 -5.84 -3.49 17.62
N GLU A 3 -5.00 -2.52 17.99
CA GLU A 3 -5.45 -1.15 18.31
C GLU A 3 -5.92 -0.32 17.11
N ILE A 4 -5.38 -0.58 15.91
CA ILE A 4 -5.71 0.20 14.70
C ILE A 4 -7.02 -0.24 14.05
N LYS A 5 -7.52 -1.45 14.37
CA LYS A 5 -8.71 -2.03 13.71
C LYS A 5 -10.04 -1.33 14.05
N MET A 6 -10.07 -0.33 14.93
CA MET A 6 -11.30 0.36 15.32
C MET A 6 -11.22 1.86 15.01
N LEU A 7 -11.37 2.17 13.71
CA LEU A 7 -11.74 3.48 13.18
C LEU A 7 -13.25 3.68 13.39
N ASN A 8 -13.65 3.89 14.64
CA ASN A 8 -15.06 4.07 14.97
C ASN A 8 -15.44 5.54 14.77
N SER A 9 -16.56 5.80 14.12
CA SER A 9 -17.14 7.16 14.03
C SER A 9 -17.95 7.53 15.28
N GLU A 10 -18.17 6.56 16.16
CA GLU A 10 -18.99 6.69 17.36
C GLU A 10 -18.35 5.93 18.53
N LEU A 11 -18.59 6.41 19.74
CA LEU A 11 -18.19 5.77 20.98
C LEU A 11 -19.45 5.45 21.78
N THR A 12 -19.70 4.16 22.04
CA THR A 12 -20.81 3.72 22.88
C THR A 12 -20.30 3.45 24.29
N GLY A 13 -20.83 4.20 25.26
CA GLY A 13 -20.60 4.00 26.68
C GLY A 13 -21.82 3.38 27.37
N ALA A 14 -21.59 2.34 28.17
CA ALA A 14 -22.59 1.77 29.06
C ALA A 14 -22.27 2.19 30.50
N SER A 15 -23.04 3.16 31.03
CA SER A 15 -23.01 3.50 32.46
C SER A 15 -23.75 2.40 33.23
N LYS A 16 -23.24 1.99 34.39
CA LYS A 16 -23.83 0.89 35.19
C LYS A 16 -25.27 1.25 35.54
N ASN A 17 -26.22 0.40 35.13
CA ASN A 17 -27.67 0.59 35.29
C ASN A 17 -28.29 1.75 34.49
N GLN A 18 -27.66 2.20 33.40
CA GLN A 18 -28.24 3.19 32.49
C GLN A 18 -28.27 2.67 31.04
N LEU A 19 -29.10 3.31 30.21
CA LEU A 19 -29.16 3.04 28.77
C LEU A 19 -27.82 3.37 28.11
N ASN A 20 -27.43 2.55 27.13
CA ASN A 20 -26.23 2.79 26.33
C ASN A 20 -26.33 4.17 25.67
N THR A 21 -25.30 4.98 25.85
CA THR A 21 -25.18 6.29 25.21
C THR A 21 -24.14 6.20 24.12
N THR A 22 -24.53 6.59 22.90
CA THR A 22 -23.63 6.66 21.75
C THR A 22 -23.31 8.12 21.45
N VAL A 23 -22.03 8.46 21.39
CA VAL A 23 -21.58 9.82 21.05
C VAL A 23 -20.73 9.79 19.77
N PRO A 24 -20.86 10.79 18.89
CA PRO A 24 -20.00 10.90 17.71
C PRO A 24 -18.54 11.15 18.11
N LEU A 25 -17.61 10.49 17.44
CA LEU A 25 -16.18 10.64 17.61
C LEU A 25 -15.63 11.57 16.54
N TYR A 26 -15.15 12.75 16.96
CA TYR A 26 -14.62 13.75 16.03
C TYR A 26 -13.09 13.69 15.87
N LEU A 27 -12.37 13.23 16.89
CA LEU A 27 -10.92 13.10 16.86
C LEU A 27 -10.46 11.97 17.78
N LYS A 28 -9.50 11.17 17.30
CA LYS A 28 -8.82 10.15 18.08
C LYS A 28 -7.32 10.43 18.06
N VAL A 29 -6.74 10.64 19.24
CA VAL A 29 -5.30 10.90 19.38
C VAL A 29 -4.63 9.66 19.93
N PHE A 30 -3.68 9.12 19.18
CA PHE A 30 -2.80 8.04 19.65
C PHE A 30 -1.46 8.65 20.01
N ALA A 31 -1.04 8.48 21.27
CA ALA A 31 0.28 8.89 21.72
C ALA A 31 1.12 7.63 21.92
N SER A 32 2.17 7.47 21.12
CA SER A 32 3.13 6.38 21.24
C SER A 32 4.54 6.95 21.40
N ALA A 33 5.36 6.31 22.22
CA ALA A 33 6.80 6.58 22.31
C ALA A 33 7.59 5.84 21.21
N GLU A 34 6.95 4.88 20.54
CA GLU A 34 7.54 4.04 19.50
C GLU A 34 6.82 4.25 18.16
N ASN A 35 7.50 3.96 17.06
CA ASN A 35 6.85 3.92 15.76
C ASN A 35 5.76 2.84 15.75
N VAL A 36 4.62 3.17 15.16
CA VAL A 36 3.52 2.23 15.02
C VAL A 36 3.67 1.59 13.63
N ASP A 37 4.45 0.51 13.53
CA ASP A 37 4.76 -0.19 12.27
C ASP A 37 3.51 -0.64 11.49
N ALA A 38 2.41 -0.82 12.21
CA ALA A 38 1.12 -1.14 11.62
C ALA A 38 0.52 0.01 10.78
N MET A 39 0.93 1.27 11.00
CA MET A 39 0.55 2.43 10.17
C MET A 39 1.58 2.76 9.09
N SER A 40 2.85 2.47 9.34
CA SER A 40 3.97 2.76 8.44
C SER A 40 4.93 1.58 8.46
N GLY A 41 4.80 0.67 7.49
CA GLY A 41 5.79 -0.39 7.30
C GLY A 41 6.88 0.08 6.34
N ASP A 42 7.89 -0.75 6.13
CA ASP A 42 8.93 -0.51 5.10
C ASP A 42 8.33 -0.42 3.69
N THR A 43 7.13 -0.98 3.51
CA THR A 43 6.37 -0.99 2.26
C THR A 43 5.53 0.28 2.00
N GLY A 44 5.59 1.29 2.88
CA GLY A 44 4.87 2.54 2.73
C GLY A 44 3.50 2.58 3.41
N VAL A 45 2.77 3.68 3.20
CA VAL A 45 1.46 3.96 3.81
C VAL A 45 0.36 3.79 2.77
N GLU A 46 -0.72 3.09 3.13
CA GLU A 46 -1.89 2.97 2.25
C GLU A 46 -2.61 4.32 2.11
N ALA A 47 -3.13 4.63 0.92
CA ALA A 47 -3.85 5.87 0.66
C ALA A 47 -5.00 6.15 1.65
N GLN A 48 -5.69 5.10 2.12
CA GLN A 48 -6.75 5.24 3.11
C GLN A 48 -6.25 5.71 4.50
N PHE A 49 -5.00 5.40 4.84
CA PHE A 49 -4.35 5.88 6.06
C PHE A 49 -3.72 7.25 5.83
N ALA A 50 -3.10 7.48 4.66
CA ALA A 50 -2.56 8.79 4.28
C ALA A 50 -3.59 9.92 4.43
N ASN A 51 -4.83 9.66 3.99
CA ASN A 51 -5.92 10.64 4.02
C ASN A 51 -6.55 10.85 5.41
N ARG A 52 -6.21 10.03 6.41
CA ARG A 52 -6.90 10.03 7.72
C ARG A 52 -5.99 10.23 8.92
N PHE A 53 -4.68 10.04 8.74
CA PHE A 53 -3.73 10.10 9.83
C PHE A 53 -2.79 11.30 9.67
N MET A 54 -2.63 12.01 10.78
CA MET A 54 -1.61 13.03 10.94
C MET A 54 -0.53 12.51 11.89
N ARG A 55 0.73 12.78 11.56
CA ARG A 55 1.89 12.49 12.39
C ARG A 55 2.55 13.80 12.80
N MET A 56 2.69 13.98 14.10
CA MET A 56 3.32 15.16 14.68
C MET A 56 4.58 14.70 15.42
N HIS A 57 5.72 15.21 14.99
CA HIS A 57 6.98 15.06 15.69
C HIS A 57 7.30 16.32 16.48
N SER A 58 7.93 16.18 17.65
CA SER A 58 8.53 17.35 18.28
C SER A 58 9.85 17.63 17.57
N ASP A 59 9.92 18.71 16.80
CA ASP A 59 11.12 19.13 16.05
C ASP A 59 12.36 19.23 16.94
N ASN A 60 12.17 19.47 18.25
CA ASN A 60 13.26 19.86 19.13
C ASN A 60 13.86 18.74 19.97
N ARG A 61 13.37 17.49 19.97
CA ARG A 61 13.82 16.39 20.86
C ARG A 61 14.00 16.72 22.36
N VAL A 62 13.66 17.94 22.81
CA VAL A 62 13.83 18.40 24.19
C VAL A 62 12.85 17.62 25.04
N MET A 63 13.38 16.79 25.93
CA MET A 63 12.53 16.06 26.86
C MET A 63 11.81 17.05 27.76
N ILE A 64 10.60 16.70 28.20
CA ILE A 64 9.82 17.57 29.09
C ILE A 64 10.63 17.95 30.34
N LYS A 65 11.45 17.01 30.85
CA LYS A 65 12.32 17.21 32.01
C LYS A 65 13.40 18.28 31.82
N ASP A 66 13.80 18.56 30.59
CA ASP A 66 14.87 19.50 30.25
C ASP A 66 14.34 20.92 29.99
N ARG A 67 13.02 21.12 30.04
CA ARG A 67 12.41 22.43 29.84
C ARG A 67 12.65 23.31 31.07
N ALA A 68 13.07 24.55 30.87
CA ALA A 68 13.37 25.49 31.96
C ALA A 68 12.22 25.64 32.97
N LEU A 69 10.98 25.75 32.50
CA LEU A 69 9.79 25.83 33.35
C LEU A 69 9.49 24.54 34.11
N PHE A 70 9.84 23.38 33.56
CA PHE A 70 9.71 22.11 34.25
C PHE A 70 10.71 22.02 35.40
N MET A 71 11.96 22.42 35.15
CA MET A 71 13.03 22.44 36.15
C MET A 71 12.74 23.44 37.29
N SER A 72 12.18 24.61 36.97
CA SER A 72 11.93 25.65 37.98
C SER A 72 10.67 25.44 38.82
N LEU A 73 9.59 24.90 38.23
CA LEU A 73 8.30 24.72 38.92
C LEU A 73 8.13 23.33 39.53
N GLY A 74 8.91 22.35 39.06
CA GLY A 74 8.73 20.94 39.38
C GLY A 74 7.55 20.31 38.65
N LYS A 75 7.50 18.97 38.70
CA LYS A 75 6.57 18.13 37.91
C LYS A 75 5.10 18.47 38.11
N ASP A 76 4.65 18.61 39.36
CA ASP A 76 3.22 18.77 39.68
C ASP A 76 2.67 20.12 39.20
N VAL A 77 3.35 21.22 39.55
CA VAL A 77 2.94 22.57 39.17
C VAL A 77 2.96 22.73 37.66
N TYR A 78 3.99 22.20 37.00
CA TYR A 78 4.10 22.23 35.55
C TYR A 78 2.94 21.48 34.86
N ALA A 79 2.59 20.28 35.35
CA ALA A 79 1.48 19.51 34.80
C ALA A 79 0.12 20.22 34.98
N ARG A 80 -0.13 20.81 36.17
CA ARG A 80 -1.35 21.60 36.42
C ARG A 80 -1.42 22.84 35.54
N ALA A 81 -0.31 23.56 35.38
CA ALA A 81 -0.23 24.72 34.51
C ALA A 81 -0.52 24.36 33.05
N LEU A 82 0.10 23.28 32.53
CA LEU A 82 -0.21 22.75 31.18
C LEU A 82 -1.69 22.44 31.02
N LYS A 83 -2.28 21.70 31.96
CA LYS A 83 -3.71 21.36 31.93
C LYS A 83 -4.58 22.61 31.86
N SER A 84 -4.25 23.64 32.66
CA SER A 84 -4.97 24.91 32.66
C SER A 84 -4.84 25.65 31.32
N VAL A 85 -3.63 25.71 30.75
CA VAL A 85 -3.38 26.33 29.43
C VAL A 85 -4.13 25.60 28.32
N PHE A 86 -4.11 24.27 28.30
CA PHE A 86 -4.87 23.48 27.33
C PHE A 86 -6.38 23.70 27.46
N ALA A 87 -6.92 23.65 28.69
CA ALA A 87 -8.34 23.89 28.94
C ALA A 87 -8.76 25.30 28.48
N LYS A 88 -7.97 26.32 28.82
CA LYS A 88 -8.22 27.70 28.38
C LYS A 88 -8.18 27.83 26.86
N SER A 89 -7.22 27.17 26.21
CA SER A 89 -7.08 27.22 24.74
C SER A 89 -8.26 26.55 24.04
N LEU A 90 -8.73 25.41 24.54
CA LEU A 90 -9.92 24.73 24.04
C LEU A 90 -11.17 25.58 24.21
N ASN A 91 -11.40 26.12 25.42
CA ASN A 91 -12.57 26.96 25.69
C ASN A 91 -12.59 28.21 24.81
N ASN A 92 -11.45 28.89 24.66
CA ASN A 92 -11.34 30.04 23.77
C ASN A 92 -11.59 29.67 22.30
N GLY A 93 -11.19 28.46 21.88
CA GLY A 93 -11.48 27.91 20.57
C GLY A 93 -12.99 27.73 20.38
N VAL A 94 -13.64 27.04 21.30
CA VAL A 94 -15.11 26.83 21.28
C VAL A 94 -15.84 28.17 21.23
N ASP A 95 -15.51 29.11 22.11
CA ASP A 95 -16.13 30.44 22.15
C ASP A 95 -15.99 31.18 20.81
N ARG A 96 -14.82 31.05 20.15
CA ARG A 96 -14.60 31.64 18.83
C ARG A 96 -15.50 31.00 17.78
N TYR A 97 -15.56 29.67 17.72
CA TYR A 97 -16.39 28.96 16.74
C TYR A 97 -17.89 29.20 16.95
N VAL A 98 -18.35 29.30 18.21
CA VAL A 98 -19.73 29.68 18.53
C VAL A 98 -20.06 31.08 18.00
N LYS A 99 -19.15 32.05 18.16
CA LYS A 99 -19.35 33.43 17.67
C LYS A 99 -19.38 33.56 16.14
N LEU A 100 -18.75 32.65 15.40
CA LEU A 100 -18.73 32.66 13.93
C LEU A 100 -20.09 32.23 13.34
N GLY A 101 -20.93 31.53 14.11
CA GLY A 101 -22.14 30.89 13.58
C GLY A 101 -21.82 29.66 12.73
N ARG A 102 -22.84 28.84 12.46
CA ARG A 102 -22.68 27.49 11.90
C ARG A 102 -21.87 27.44 10.60
N ASP A 103 -22.27 28.20 9.59
CA ASP A 103 -21.73 28.03 8.24
C ASP A 103 -20.27 28.48 8.15
N LEU A 104 -19.94 29.62 8.77
CA LEU A 104 -18.58 30.14 8.80
C LEU A 104 -17.68 29.30 9.72
N ALA A 105 -18.21 28.78 10.82
CA ALA A 105 -17.52 27.82 11.68
C ALA A 105 -17.15 26.54 10.91
N CYS A 106 -18.08 25.97 10.14
CA CYS A 106 -17.81 24.79 9.29
C CYS A 106 -16.70 25.07 8.28
N LYS A 107 -16.82 26.15 7.50
CA LYS A 107 -15.80 26.52 6.52
C LYS A 107 -14.42 26.73 7.16
N THR A 108 -14.36 27.43 8.29
CA THR A 108 -13.11 27.67 9.02
C THR A 108 -12.51 26.37 9.56
N ALA A 109 -13.35 25.43 10.00
CA ALA A 109 -12.90 24.11 10.47
C ALA A 109 -12.31 23.29 9.33
N ASP A 110 -12.96 23.27 8.16
CA ASP A 110 -12.51 22.55 6.97
C ASP A 110 -11.16 23.09 6.50
N GLU A 111 -11.03 24.41 6.34
CA GLU A 111 -9.77 25.07 5.98
C GLU A 111 -8.64 24.73 6.97
N ARG A 112 -8.96 24.73 8.27
CA ARG A 112 -7.98 24.41 9.31
C ARG A 112 -7.57 22.94 9.29
N LEU A 113 -8.51 22.04 9.02
CA LEU A 113 -8.25 20.62 8.89
C LEU A 113 -7.35 20.34 7.68
N GLU A 114 -7.65 20.95 6.53
CA GLU A 114 -6.82 20.86 5.32
C GLU A 114 -5.41 21.38 5.57
N GLU A 115 -5.25 22.50 6.28
CA GLU A 115 -3.93 23.04 6.64
C GLU A 115 -3.15 22.06 7.54
N LEU A 116 -3.83 21.47 8.53
CA LEU A 116 -3.21 20.48 9.42
C LEU A 116 -2.82 19.21 8.67
N HIS A 117 -3.68 18.67 7.81
CA HIS A 117 -3.37 17.49 6.99
C HIS A 117 -2.25 17.78 5.99
N ARG A 118 -2.21 18.96 5.40
CA ARG A 118 -1.11 19.36 4.50
C ARG A 118 0.22 19.41 5.23
N LYS A 119 0.21 19.91 6.47
CA LYS A 119 1.43 20.06 7.27
C LYS A 119 1.90 18.76 7.92
N PHE A 120 0.97 17.99 8.47
CA PHE A 120 1.26 16.84 9.33
C PHE A 120 0.73 15.53 8.76
N GLY A 121 0.27 15.48 7.51
CA GLY A 121 -0.20 14.25 6.89
C GLY A 121 0.89 13.18 6.93
N ILE A 122 0.52 11.95 7.30
CA ILE A 122 1.50 10.87 7.45
C ILE A 122 2.24 10.56 6.14
N SER A 123 1.66 10.87 4.98
CA SER A 123 2.31 10.77 3.66
C SER A 123 3.51 11.70 3.48
N ASN A 124 3.69 12.71 4.33
CA ASN A 124 4.86 13.59 4.27
C ASN A 124 6.12 12.88 4.77
N ASP A 125 5.97 11.86 5.64
CA ASP A 125 7.08 11.15 6.28
C ASP A 125 7.33 9.76 5.67
N PHE A 126 6.43 9.23 4.82
CA PHE A 126 6.50 7.87 4.29
C PHE A 126 6.10 7.83 2.81
N SER A 127 6.70 6.89 2.07
CA SER A 127 6.31 6.58 0.69
C SER A 127 4.90 5.97 0.61
N SER A 128 4.27 6.07 -0.56
CA SER A 128 3.00 5.42 -0.83
C SER A 128 3.19 3.92 -0.98
N LEU A 129 2.28 3.12 -0.42
CA LEU A 129 2.23 1.69 -0.73
C LEU A 129 2.03 1.47 -2.24
N ASP A 130 1.27 2.33 -2.92
CA ASP A 130 1.00 2.15 -4.34
C ASP A 130 2.27 2.31 -5.20
N ASP A 131 3.17 3.23 -4.82
CA ASP A 131 4.47 3.39 -5.47
C ASP A 131 5.33 2.13 -5.26
N HIS A 132 5.37 1.63 -4.02
CA HIS A 132 6.10 0.41 -3.69
C HIS A 132 5.53 -0.84 -4.39
N ILE A 133 4.21 -0.89 -4.63
CA ILE A 133 3.59 -1.98 -5.40
C ILE A 133 4.02 -1.94 -6.87
N CYS A 134 4.19 -0.75 -7.46
CA CYS A 134 4.73 -0.63 -8.81
C CYS A 134 6.17 -1.14 -8.88
N ASP A 135 7.03 -0.72 -7.95
CA ASP A 135 8.42 -1.18 -7.88
C ASP A 135 8.49 -2.71 -7.72
N LEU A 136 7.67 -3.27 -6.82
CA LEU A 136 7.57 -4.72 -6.62
C LEU A 136 7.13 -5.45 -7.89
N VAL A 137 6.18 -4.91 -8.64
CA VAL A 137 5.72 -5.49 -9.91
C VAL A 137 6.84 -5.53 -10.93
N ASP A 138 7.65 -4.47 -11.01
CA ASP A 138 8.79 -4.41 -11.92
C ASP A 138 9.89 -5.40 -11.51
N GLU A 139 10.21 -5.50 -10.21
CA GLU A 139 11.12 -6.53 -9.68
C GLU A 139 10.63 -7.95 -10.00
N MET A 140 9.35 -8.23 -9.77
CA MET A 140 8.74 -9.51 -10.11
C MET A 140 8.84 -9.80 -11.61
N ARG A 141 8.60 -8.79 -12.45
CA ARG A 141 8.68 -8.91 -13.91
C ARG A 141 10.12 -9.23 -14.35
N GLU A 142 11.10 -8.49 -13.85
CA GLU A 142 12.52 -8.75 -14.12
C GLU A 142 12.93 -10.15 -13.69
N PHE A 143 12.51 -10.59 -12.51
CA PHE A 143 12.80 -11.93 -12.02
C PHE A 143 12.17 -13.03 -12.89
N PHE A 144 10.89 -12.87 -13.28
CA PHE A 144 10.20 -13.82 -14.16
C PHE A 144 10.83 -13.89 -15.55
N ILE A 145 11.14 -12.73 -16.15
CA ILE A 145 11.75 -12.64 -17.47
C ILE A 145 13.17 -13.20 -17.42
N GLY A 146 13.99 -12.82 -16.44
CA GLY A 146 15.36 -13.32 -16.28
C GLY A 146 15.40 -14.85 -16.10
N SER A 147 14.45 -15.40 -15.34
CA SER A 147 14.29 -16.85 -15.18
C SER A 147 13.92 -17.54 -16.51
N ALA A 148 13.01 -16.95 -17.30
CA ALA A 148 12.62 -17.48 -18.61
C ALA A 148 13.71 -17.32 -19.68
N GLN A 149 14.46 -16.21 -19.67
CA GLN A 149 15.58 -15.98 -20.57
C GLN A 149 16.75 -16.92 -20.29
N SER A 150 17.04 -17.18 -19.01
CA SER A 150 18.01 -18.19 -18.61
C SER A 150 17.63 -19.56 -19.19
N TRP A 151 16.33 -19.89 -19.28
CA TRP A 151 15.88 -21.11 -19.94
C TRP A 151 16.05 -21.11 -21.46
N TRP A 152 15.79 -20.00 -22.14
CA TRP A 152 16.05 -19.91 -23.59
C TRP A 152 17.53 -20.02 -23.93
N ASN A 153 18.41 -19.58 -23.02
CA ASN A 153 19.84 -19.50 -23.23
C ASN A 153 20.63 -20.67 -22.64
N ALA A 154 20.08 -21.41 -21.66
CA ALA A 154 20.76 -22.51 -20.98
C ALA A 154 20.36 -23.89 -21.52
N ASN A 155 21.34 -24.79 -21.58
CA ASN A 155 21.06 -26.23 -21.53
C ASN A 155 20.36 -26.54 -20.20
N PRO A 156 19.23 -27.29 -20.18
CA PRO A 156 18.30 -27.43 -19.05
C PRO A 156 18.85 -28.13 -17.79
N GLU A 157 20.16 -28.27 -17.63
CA GLU A 157 20.83 -28.99 -16.54
C GLU A 157 21.38 -28.09 -15.43
N THR A 158 21.29 -26.76 -15.56
CA THR A 158 21.77 -25.83 -14.51
C THR A 158 20.73 -25.62 -13.42
N LYS A 159 21.18 -25.68 -12.16
CA LYS A 159 20.35 -25.55 -10.95
C LYS A 159 19.63 -24.21 -10.92
N LEU A 160 18.34 -24.25 -11.25
CA LEU A 160 17.37 -23.22 -10.95
C LEU A 160 17.11 -23.22 -9.43
N GLU A 161 17.16 -22.05 -8.79
CA GLU A 161 16.71 -21.87 -7.40
C GLU A 161 15.24 -22.29 -7.25
N ALA A 162 14.80 -22.68 -6.05
CA ALA A 162 13.48 -23.26 -5.83
C ALA A 162 12.31 -22.43 -6.40
N LEU A 163 12.35 -21.09 -6.23
CA LEU A 163 11.33 -20.20 -6.78
C LEU A 163 11.34 -20.18 -8.32
N SER A 164 12.53 -20.15 -8.93
CA SER A 164 12.68 -20.22 -10.38
C SER A 164 12.25 -21.57 -10.97
N LEU A 165 12.39 -22.66 -10.21
CA LEU A 165 11.91 -23.99 -10.59
C LEU A 165 10.37 -24.09 -10.52
N ASP A 166 9.75 -23.56 -9.47
CA ASP A 166 8.29 -23.53 -9.38
C ASP A 166 7.70 -22.71 -10.54
N ILE A 167 8.28 -21.53 -10.82
CA ILE A 167 7.88 -20.67 -11.94
C ILE A 167 8.02 -21.44 -13.24
N TYR A 168 9.17 -22.07 -13.45
CA TYR A 168 9.43 -22.90 -14.62
C TYR A 168 8.34 -23.95 -14.82
N GLN A 169 8.01 -24.73 -13.78
CA GLN A 169 7.02 -25.81 -13.86
C GLN A 169 5.59 -25.33 -14.15
N ALA A 170 5.26 -24.07 -13.86
CA ALA A 170 3.92 -23.53 -14.12
C ALA A 170 3.85 -22.57 -15.31
N SER A 171 5.00 -22.24 -15.89
CA SER A 171 5.13 -21.34 -17.03
C SER A 171 5.19 -22.10 -18.34
N VAL A 172 4.62 -21.50 -19.38
CA VAL A 172 4.83 -21.88 -20.77
C VAL A 172 5.62 -20.75 -21.41
N ASN A 173 6.90 -20.99 -21.63
CA ASN A 173 7.77 -20.08 -22.39
C ASN A 173 7.54 -20.30 -23.88
N GLY A 174 7.31 -19.23 -24.63
CA GLY A 174 7.03 -19.33 -26.04
C GLY A 174 6.89 -17.98 -26.73
N TYR A 175 6.13 -17.96 -27.82
CA TYR A 175 5.93 -16.81 -28.67
C TYR A 175 4.45 -16.47 -28.77
N LEU A 176 4.12 -15.18 -28.80
CA LEU A 176 2.74 -14.71 -29.01
C LEU A 176 2.35 -14.83 -30.49
N ASP A 177 3.29 -14.51 -31.36
CA ASP A 177 3.18 -14.52 -32.80
C ASP A 177 4.32 -15.38 -33.34
N ALA A 178 3.98 -16.46 -34.04
CA ALA A 178 4.94 -17.41 -34.61
C ALA A 178 5.79 -16.78 -35.72
N GLU A 179 5.30 -15.73 -36.38
CA GLU A 179 5.99 -15.04 -37.47
C GLU A 179 6.84 -13.88 -36.94
N LYS A 180 6.31 -13.09 -35.99
CA LYS A 180 7.00 -11.91 -35.42
C LYS A 180 7.91 -12.21 -34.22
N ASN A 181 7.94 -13.47 -33.78
CA ASN A 181 8.85 -13.98 -32.75
C ASN A 181 8.81 -13.21 -31.42
N HIS A 182 7.66 -12.64 -31.06
CA HIS A 182 7.49 -11.93 -29.79
C HIS A 182 7.56 -12.91 -28.63
N LYS A 183 8.71 -12.94 -27.94
CA LYS A 183 8.94 -13.81 -26.78
C LYS A 183 8.01 -13.42 -25.63
N VAL A 184 7.29 -14.41 -25.14
CA VAL A 184 6.35 -14.27 -24.04
C VAL A 184 6.45 -15.44 -23.08
N VAL A 185 6.02 -15.18 -21.85
CA VAL A 185 5.89 -16.17 -20.80
C VAL A 185 4.43 -16.19 -20.37
N LEU A 186 3.78 -17.35 -20.47
CA LEU A 186 2.44 -17.56 -19.94
C LEU A 186 2.52 -18.32 -18.62
N ILE A 187 2.15 -17.68 -17.52
CA ILE A 187 2.10 -18.29 -16.19
C ILE A 187 0.67 -18.78 -15.92
N SER A 188 0.47 -20.09 -16.04
CA SER A 188 -0.86 -20.72 -15.94
C SER A 188 -1.48 -20.64 -14.54
N ARG A 189 -0.65 -20.56 -13.49
CA ARG A 189 -1.08 -20.55 -12.07
C ARG A 189 -0.67 -19.25 -11.34
N ALA A 190 -0.84 -18.10 -11.98
CA ALA A 190 -0.29 -16.81 -11.53
C ALA A 190 -0.57 -16.43 -10.06
N THR A 191 -1.77 -16.68 -9.53
CA THR A 191 -2.12 -16.30 -8.14
C THR A 191 -1.25 -17.01 -7.10
N PRO A 192 -1.16 -18.37 -7.08
CA PRO A 192 -0.20 -19.08 -6.24
C PRO A 192 1.26 -18.59 -6.36
N PHE A 193 1.69 -18.17 -7.55
CA PHE A 193 3.05 -17.65 -7.75
C PHE A 193 3.28 -16.31 -7.07
N ILE A 194 2.36 -15.38 -7.24
CA ILE A 194 2.43 -14.07 -6.59
C ILE A 194 2.45 -14.25 -5.06
N GLU A 195 1.60 -15.14 -4.53
CA GLU A 195 1.59 -15.48 -3.10
C GLU A 195 2.93 -16.01 -2.63
N ARG A 196 3.49 -16.98 -3.36
CA ARG A 196 4.78 -17.58 -3.02
C ARG A 196 5.94 -16.60 -3.09
N TYR A 197 5.95 -15.72 -4.08
CA TYR A 197 6.96 -14.67 -4.21
C TYR A 197 6.92 -13.72 -3.02
N ILE A 198 5.73 -13.24 -2.64
CA ILE A 198 5.53 -12.37 -1.46
C ILE A 198 5.97 -13.09 -0.18
N GLU A 199 5.67 -14.38 -0.03
CA GLU A 199 6.08 -15.17 1.14
C GLU A 199 7.60 -15.27 1.32
N LEU A 200 8.35 -15.31 0.23
CA LEU A 200 9.81 -15.49 0.25
C LEU A 200 10.57 -14.17 0.36
N THR A 201 10.01 -13.08 -0.15
CA THR A 201 10.71 -11.79 -0.26
C THR A 201 10.38 -10.81 0.87
N HIS A 202 9.25 -10.99 1.57
CA HIS A 202 8.78 -10.02 2.57
C HIS A 202 8.78 -10.56 4.00
N GLY A 203 8.93 -9.65 4.98
CA GLY A 203 8.75 -9.93 6.41
C GLY A 203 7.29 -10.19 6.79
N HIS A 204 7.05 -10.74 7.98
CA HIS A 204 5.70 -11.16 8.42
C HIS A 204 4.67 -10.02 8.44
N SER A 205 5.08 -8.78 8.76
CA SER A 205 4.22 -7.59 8.77
C SER A 205 3.80 -7.13 7.37
N ASP A 206 4.69 -7.22 6.39
CA ASP A 206 4.48 -6.70 5.04
C ASP A 206 3.73 -7.68 4.15
N LYS A 207 3.87 -8.99 4.39
CA LYS A 207 3.10 -10.04 3.67
C LYS A 207 1.60 -9.77 3.66
N ALA A 208 1.04 -9.33 4.78
CA ALA A 208 -0.40 -9.06 4.87
C ALA A 208 -0.80 -7.81 4.09
N LYS A 209 0.01 -6.74 4.15
CA LYS A 209 -0.23 -5.45 3.47
C LYS A 209 -0.11 -5.60 1.95
N VAL A 210 1.02 -6.12 1.48
CA VAL A 210 1.26 -6.41 0.05
C VAL A 210 0.27 -7.46 -0.45
N GLY A 211 0.01 -8.48 0.35
CA GLY A 211 -0.96 -9.54 0.05
C GLY A 211 -2.38 -9.03 -0.19
N TYR A 212 -2.79 -7.90 0.40
CA TYR A 212 -4.09 -7.29 0.12
C TYR A 212 -4.20 -6.75 -1.32
N LYS A 213 -3.07 -6.34 -1.91
CA LYS A 213 -2.97 -5.80 -3.27
C LYS A 213 -2.70 -6.87 -4.34
N ARG A 214 -2.83 -8.17 -4.02
CA ARG A 214 -2.61 -9.30 -4.96
C ARG A 214 -3.33 -9.16 -6.31
N SER A 215 -4.58 -8.71 -6.30
CA SER A 215 -5.35 -8.50 -7.55
C SER A 215 -4.77 -7.36 -8.40
N VAL A 216 -4.28 -6.30 -7.75
CA VAL A 216 -3.62 -5.16 -8.39
C VAL A 216 -2.28 -5.60 -8.96
N ILE A 217 -1.45 -6.31 -8.18
CA ILE A 217 -0.17 -6.87 -8.63
C ILE A 217 -0.37 -7.75 -9.87
N ARG A 218 -1.34 -8.68 -9.82
CA ARG A 218 -1.65 -9.54 -10.97
C ARG A 218 -2.03 -8.73 -12.22
N LYS A 219 -2.83 -7.68 -12.04
CA LYS A 219 -3.27 -6.81 -13.13
C LYS A 219 -2.10 -6.05 -13.74
N LEU A 220 -1.24 -5.44 -12.92
CA LEU A 220 -0.07 -4.69 -13.36
C LEU A 220 1.01 -5.56 -14.00
N LEU A 221 1.13 -6.82 -13.55
CA LEU A 221 2.03 -7.78 -14.18
C LEU A 221 1.57 -8.20 -15.58
N ASP A 222 0.26 -8.25 -15.86
CA ASP A 222 -0.27 -8.76 -17.13
C ASP A 222 0.00 -7.76 -18.25
N MET A 223 0.62 -8.22 -19.34
CA MET A 223 0.88 -7.34 -20.49
C MET A 223 -0.38 -7.03 -21.31
N ARG A 224 -1.52 -7.69 -21.01
CA ARG A 224 -2.77 -7.48 -21.73
C ARG A 224 -3.52 -6.25 -21.22
N PRO A 225 -4.28 -5.57 -22.10
CA PRO A 225 -5.21 -4.53 -21.69
C PRO A 225 -6.22 -5.01 -20.64
N ASP A 226 -6.70 -4.08 -19.81
CA ASP A 226 -7.58 -4.34 -18.65
C ASP A 226 -8.84 -5.14 -18.99
N ASP A 227 -9.45 -4.88 -20.14
CA ASP A 227 -10.65 -5.55 -20.63
C ASP A 227 -10.39 -7.01 -21.05
N GLN A 228 -9.12 -7.42 -21.12
CA GLN A 228 -8.68 -8.69 -21.72
C GLN A 228 -7.84 -9.56 -20.78
N VAL A 229 -7.58 -9.14 -19.54
CA VAL A 229 -6.84 -9.91 -18.51
C VAL A 229 -7.46 -11.29 -18.23
N HIS A 230 -8.73 -11.49 -18.56
CA HIS A 230 -9.45 -12.76 -18.38
C HIS A 230 -9.59 -13.62 -19.64
N SER A 231 -9.16 -13.09 -20.80
CA SER A 231 -9.20 -13.81 -22.08
C SER A 231 -8.19 -14.98 -22.07
N LYS A 232 -8.38 -15.95 -22.98
CA LYS A 232 -7.37 -16.98 -23.22
C LYS A 232 -6.26 -16.37 -24.08
N ALA A 233 -5.01 -16.61 -23.70
CA ALA A 233 -3.86 -16.31 -24.56
C ALA A 233 -3.47 -17.59 -25.32
N ARG A 234 -3.10 -17.42 -26.59
CA ARG A 234 -2.49 -18.48 -27.40
C ARG A 234 -0.99 -18.22 -27.44
N VAL A 235 -0.20 -19.21 -27.00
CA VAL A 235 1.26 -19.15 -26.98
C VAL A 235 1.83 -20.34 -27.72
N TYR A 236 2.78 -20.07 -28.61
CA TYR A 236 3.49 -21.05 -29.42
C TYR A 236 4.77 -21.43 -28.69
N SER A 237 4.85 -22.67 -28.19
CA SER A 237 6.10 -23.15 -27.58
C SER A 237 7.23 -23.25 -28.62
N PRO A 238 8.51 -23.21 -28.21
CA PRO A 238 9.65 -23.40 -29.12
C PRO A 238 9.64 -24.74 -29.87
N LYS A 239 8.86 -25.72 -29.41
CA LYS A 239 8.67 -27.03 -30.06
C LYS A 239 7.49 -27.04 -31.05
N GLY A 240 6.93 -25.88 -31.40
CA GLY A 240 5.81 -25.74 -32.32
C GLY A 240 4.44 -26.15 -31.76
N LYS A 241 4.36 -26.57 -30.49
CA LYS A 241 3.07 -26.86 -29.84
C LYS A 241 2.37 -25.56 -29.47
N VAL A 242 1.12 -25.43 -29.88
CA VAL A 242 0.22 -24.35 -29.47
C VAL A 242 -0.35 -24.68 -28.09
N VAL A 243 -0.25 -23.74 -27.16
CA VAL A 243 -0.89 -23.82 -25.85
C VAL A 243 -1.86 -22.65 -25.73
N GLU A 244 -3.12 -22.96 -25.42
CA GLU A 244 -4.13 -21.96 -25.07
C GLU A 244 -4.42 -22.04 -23.58
N GLY A 245 -4.36 -20.89 -22.90
CA GLY A 245 -4.53 -20.87 -21.46
C GLY A 245 -5.06 -19.55 -20.93
N LYS A 246 -5.78 -19.63 -19.83
CA LYS A 246 -6.03 -18.48 -18.96
C LYS A 246 -4.85 -18.41 -18.00
N GLY A 247 -4.08 -17.34 -18.05
CA GLY A 247 -2.88 -17.18 -17.24
C GLY A 247 -2.34 -15.77 -17.36
N LEU A 248 -1.34 -15.44 -16.57
CA LEU A 248 -0.65 -14.15 -16.63
C LEU A 248 0.31 -14.17 -17.83
N LEU A 249 0.22 -13.17 -18.70
CA LEU A 249 1.06 -13.07 -19.88
C LEU A 249 2.12 -11.99 -19.67
N LEU A 250 3.38 -12.35 -19.82
CA LEU A 250 4.52 -11.44 -19.65
C LEU A 250 5.29 -11.34 -20.97
N LYS A 251 5.62 -10.11 -21.38
CA LYS A 251 6.52 -9.85 -22.52
C LYS A 251 7.96 -9.99 -22.05
N ALA A 252 8.80 -10.72 -22.78
CA ALA A 252 10.16 -11.03 -22.34
C ALA A 252 11.28 -10.22 -23.03
N GLU A 253 10.93 -9.26 -23.89
CA GLU A 253 11.87 -8.33 -24.53
C GLU A 253 11.36 -6.89 -24.44
N GLU A 254 12.24 -5.95 -24.03
CA GLU A 254 12.03 -4.52 -24.20
C GLU A 254 12.11 -4.18 -25.69
N SER A 255 10.97 -3.94 -26.35
CA SER A 255 10.96 -2.95 -27.42
C SER A 255 10.67 -1.62 -26.75
N ARG A 256 11.68 -0.75 -26.69
CA ARG A 256 11.53 0.68 -26.41
C ARG A 256 10.72 1.33 -27.54
N ASP A 257 9.45 1.00 -27.64
CA ASP A 257 8.48 1.82 -28.34
C ASP A 257 7.08 1.37 -27.95
N TYR A 258 6.41 2.20 -27.15
CA TYR A 258 5.00 2.06 -26.80
C TYR A 258 4.10 2.81 -27.80
N SER A 259 4.64 3.31 -28.93
CA SER A 259 3.92 4.24 -29.81
C SER A 259 3.32 3.63 -31.09
N SER A 260 3.49 2.34 -31.37
CA SER A 260 2.85 1.72 -32.55
C SER A 260 1.91 0.58 -32.16
N GLU A 261 0.63 0.84 -32.41
CA GLU A 261 -0.48 -0.11 -32.38
C GLU A 261 -0.09 -1.39 -33.14
N LEU A 262 0.04 -2.51 -32.43
CA LEU A 262 0.04 -3.83 -33.06
C LEU A 262 -1.39 -4.38 -33.00
N PRO A 263 -1.98 -4.79 -34.13
CA PRO A 263 -3.32 -5.36 -34.16
C PRO A 263 -3.24 -6.77 -33.58
N PHE A 264 -3.63 -6.90 -32.32
CA PHE A 264 -3.81 -8.20 -31.70
C PHE A 264 -5.06 -8.87 -32.27
N HIS A 265 -4.91 -10.05 -32.88
CA HIS A 265 -6.04 -10.88 -33.23
C HIS A 265 -6.52 -11.64 -31.99
N TYR A 266 -7.39 -11.00 -31.20
CA TYR A 266 -8.13 -11.66 -30.13
C TYR A 266 -9.32 -12.42 -30.71
N LEU A 267 -9.50 -13.67 -30.28
CA LEU A 267 -10.71 -14.41 -30.55
C LEU A 267 -11.75 -14.03 -29.49
N GLY A 268 -12.78 -13.30 -29.91
CA GLY A 268 -13.99 -13.10 -29.11
C GLY A 268 -14.83 -14.38 -29.10
N GLY A 269 -15.30 -14.77 -27.91
CA GLY A 269 -16.23 -15.89 -27.69
C GLY A 269 -15.58 -17.16 -27.14
#